data_AF-A0ABD3ZSA4-F1
#
_entry.id   AF-A0ABD3ZSA4-F1
#
_cell.length_a   1.000
_cell.length_b   1.000
_cell.length_c   1.000
_cell.angle_alpha   90.00
_cell.angle_beta   90.00
_cell.angle_gamma   90.00
#
_symmetry.space_group_name_H-M   'P 1'
#
loop_
_entity.id
_entity.type
_entity.pdbx_description
1 polymer ?
#
loop_
_entity_poly.entity_id
_entity_poly.type
_entity_poly.pdbx_seq_one_letter_code
_entity_poly.pdbx_strand_id
1 'polypeptide(L)'
;MRPDQKMGEGNYPLAGHHLKQKNLLFGPLENIKTGAQIVITDFKKDYIYSVTSKDIISEMDADVIEETNKKEITLITCDKAVKTEGRLVVKGELVDSFGHTN
;
A
#
# COMPACT_ATOMS: atom_id res chain seq x y z
N MET A 1 -10.66 -0.84 -6.02
CA MET A 1 -10.42 -1.08 -4.59
C MET A 1 -11.66 -1.68 -3.98
N ARG A 2 -11.49 -2.55 -2.99
CA ARG A 2 -12.60 -3.32 -2.46
C ARG A 2 -13.49 -2.41 -1.60
N PRO A 3 -14.83 -2.42 -1.75
CA PRO A 3 -15.72 -1.53 -1.00
C PRO A 3 -15.87 -1.90 0.48
N ASP A 4 -15.49 -3.12 0.85
CA ASP A 4 -15.63 -3.73 2.18
C ASP A 4 -14.36 -3.65 3.03
N GLN A 5 -13.25 -3.15 2.48
CA GLN A 5 -11.97 -3.04 3.18
C GLN A 5 -12.06 -2.15 4.44
N LYS A 6 -11.37 -2.54 5.51
CA LYS A 6 -11.30 -1.81 6.78
C LYS A 6 -9.87 -1.64 7.25
N MET A 7 -9.51 -0.47 7.78
CA MET A 7 -8.16 -0.24 8.30
C MET A 7 -7.86 -1.18 9.48
N GLY A 8 -6.66 -1.74 9.52
CA GLY A 8 -6.22 -2.66 10.58
C GLY A 8 -6.84 -4.07 10.55
N GLU A 9 -7.70 -4.37 9.58
CA GLU A 9 -8.28 -5.70 9.34
C GLU A 9 -7.90 -6.19 7.96
N GLY A 10 -7.59 -7.48 7.84
CA GLY A 10 -7.39 -8.11 6.55
C GLY A 10 -6.36 -7.41 5.67
N ASN A 11 -6.53 -7.51 4.35
CA ASN A 11 -5.72 -6.75 3.39
C ASN A 11 -6.36 -5.38 3.11
N TYR A 12 -5.67 -4.28 3.36
CA TYR A 12 -6.16 -2.93 3.04
C TYR A 12 -5.45 -2.36 1.80
N PRO A 13 -6.02 -2.51 0.59
CA PRO A 13 -5.36 -2.04 -0.61
C PRO A 13 -5.64 -0.54 -0.87
N LEU A 14 -4.61 0.17 -1.31
CA LEU A 14 -4.65 1.57 -1.75
C LEU A 14 -3.91 1.71 -3.08
N ALA A 15 -4.45 2.54 -3.97
CA ALA A 15 -3.76 2.92 -5.21
C ALA A 15 -3.49 4.41 -5.24
N GLY A 16 -2.35 4.76 -5.81
CA GLY A 16 -1.96 6.14 -6.11
C GLY A 16 -1.21 6.20 -7.43
N HIS A 17 -1.19 7.36 -8.07
CA HIS A 17 -0.52 7.51 -9.37
C HIS A 17 1.01 7.59 -9.24
N HIS A 18 1.70 6.96 -10.20
CA HIS A 18 3.11 7.22 -10.49
C HIS A 18 3.19 8.36 -11.50
N LEU A 19 3.40 9.59 -11.02
CA LEU A 19 3.55 10.76 -11.89
C LEU A 19 5.02 10.94 -12.29
N LYS A 20 5.27 11.62 -13.42
CA LYS A 20 6.64 11.98 -13.84
C LYS A 20 7.38 12.82 -12.78
N GLN A 21 6.63 13.55 -11.97
CA GLN A 21 7.12 14.25 -10.79
C GLN A 21 7.37 13.22 -9.67
N LYS A 22 8.62 12.77 -9.54
CA LYS A 22 9.02 11.65 -8.67
C LYS A 22 8.55 11.73 -7.21
N ASN A 23 8.38 12.94 -6.68
CA ASN A 23 8.07 13.18 -5.27
C ASN A 23 6.56 13.36 -4.99
N LEU A 24 5.69 13.13 -5.97
CA LEU A 24 4.24 13.28 -5.79
C LEU A 24 3.54 11.92 -5.71
N LEU A 25 2.48 11.89 -4.89
CA LEU A 25 1.60 10.74 -4.71
C LEU A 25 2.42 9.47 -4.38
N PHE A 26 2.25 8.39 -5.16
CA PHE A 26 2.91 7.12 -4.90
C PHE A 26 4.20 6.93 -5.73
N GLY A 27 4.67 7.95 -6.46
CA GLY A 27 5.98 7.92 -7.13
C GLY A 27 7.14 7.51 -6.22
N PRO A 28 7.23 8.02 -4.97
CA PRO A 28 8.31 7.64 -4.05
C PRO A 28 8.36 6.16 -3.65
N LEU A 29 7.28 5.38 -3.85
CA LEU A 29 7.25 3.96 -3.51
C LEU A 29 8.30 3.15 -4.29
N GLU A 30 8.76 3.62 -5.45
CA GLU A 30 9.86 2.99 -6.19
C GLU A 30 11.10 2.78 -5.30
N ASN A 31 11.35 3.70 -4.38
CA ASN A 31 12.53 3.73 -3.51
C ASN A 31 12.29 3.16 -2.12
N ILE A 32 11.07 2.68 -1.82
CA ILE A 32 10.76 2.10 -0.50
C ILE A 32 11.55 0.80 -0.29
N LYS A 33 11.85 0.52 0.98
CA LYS A 33 12.64 -0.63 1.42
C LYS A 33 11.85 -1.44 2.45
N THR A 34 12.10 -2.74 2.51
CA THR A 34 11.63 -3.61 3.60
C THR A 34 12.04 -3.02 4.96
N GLY A 35 11.12 -3.08 5.92
CA GLY A 35 11.26 -2.45 7.24
C GLY A 35 10.87 -0.97 7.31
N ALA A 36 10.58 -0.30 6.19
CA ALA A 36 10.02 1.05 6.22
C ALA A 36 8.63 1.02 6.86
N GLN A 37 8.29 2.08 7.59
CA GLN A 37 6.96 2.22 8.19
C GLN A 37 5.98 2.85 7.21
N ILE A 38 4.77 2.31 7.17
CA ILE A 38 3.60 2.92 6.52
C ILE A 38 2.59 3.23 7.63
N VAL A 39 2.18 4.49 7.74
CA VAL A 39 1.19 4.92 8.73
C VAL A 39 -0.04 5.42 8.00
N ILE A 40 -1.20 4.87 8.34
CA ILE A 40 -2.51 5.36 7.88
C ILE A 40 -3.39 5.66 9.09
N THR A 41 -4.38 6.51 8.90
CA THR A 41 -5.29 6.93 9.97
C THR A 41 -6.70 7.13 9.44
N ASP A 42 -7.67 6.81 10.29
CA ASP A 42 -9.09 7.16 10.12
C ASP A 42 -9.49 8.36 11.00
N PHE A 43 -8.50 9.09 11.54
CA PHE A 43 -8.61 10.16 12.54
C PHE A 43 -9.14 9.72 13.91
N LYS A 44 -9.37 8.42 14.12
CA LYS A 44 -9.70 7.83 15.43
C LYS A 44 -8.58 6.93 15.94
N LYS A 45 -7.92 6.22 15.03
CA LYS A 45 -6.78 5.35 15.30
C LYS A 45 -5.71 5.53 14.23
N ASP A 46 -4.47 5.38 14.66
CA ASP A 46 -3.31 5.26 13.79
C ASP A 46 -2.95 3.79 13.64
N TYR A 47 -2.67 3.36 12.42
CA TYR A 47 -2.30 2.00 12.07
C TYR A 47 -0.90 2.03 11.47
N ILE A 48 0.05 1.40 12.15
CA ILE A 48 1.44 1.32 11.73
C ILE A 48 1.67 -0.04 11.11
N TYR A 49 2.16 -0.05 9.87
CA TYR A 49 2.57 -1.23 9.14
C TYR A 49 4.07 -1.18 8.88
N SER A 50 4.72 -2.34 8.80
CA SER A 50 6.12 -2.48 8.38
C SER A 50 6.17 -3.14 7.00
N VAL A 51 6.86 -2.53 6.04
CA VAL A 51 7.00 -3.07 4.69
C VAL A 51 7.67 -4.43 4.74
N THR A 52 7.04 -5.43 4.17
CA THR A 52 7.53 -6.82 4.08
C THR A 52 8.02 -7.17 2.68
N SER A 53 7.39 -6.64 1.62
CA SER A 53 7.83 -6.90 0.24
C SER A 53 7.59 -5.72 -0.71
N LYS A 54 8.29 -5.76 -1.84
CA LYS A 54 8.15 -4.84 -2.96
C LYS A 54 8.38 -5.60 -4.25
N ASP A 55 7.36 -5.69 -5.08
CA ASP A 55 7.33 -6.54 -6.26
C ASP A 55 6.74 -5.79 -7.47
N ILE A 56 7.12 -6.19 -8.69
CA ILE A 56 6.48 -5.74 -9.92
C ILE A 56 5.64 -6.89 -10.45
N ILE A 57 4.35 -6.64 -10.65
CA ILE A 57 3.37 -7.63 -11.14
C ILE A 57 2.68 -7.13 -12.41
N SER A 58 1.93 -8.01 -13.07
CA SER A 58 1.05 -7.62 -14.17
C SER A 58 -0.14 -6.81 -13.65
N GLU A 59 -0.62 -5.85 -14.44
CA GLU A 59 -1.89 -5.16 -14.15
C GLU A 59 -3.11 -6.09 -14.12
N MET A 60 -2.99 -7.30 -14.67
CA MET A 60 -4.03 -8.32 -14.64
C MET A 60 -4.04 -9.15 -13.34
N ASP A 61 -3.01 -9.04 -12.49
CA ASP A 61 -2.87 -9.81 -11.26
C ASP A 61 -3.73 -9.22 -10.13
N ALA A 62 -5.06 -9.32 -10.29
CA ALA A 62 -6.04 -8.75 -9.37
C ALA A 62 -6.01 -9.40 -7.97
N ASP A 63 -5.57 -10.66 -7.87
CA ASP A 63 -5.51 -11.42 -6.60
C ASP A 63 -4.71 -10.71 -5.50
N VAL A 64 -3.80 -9.81 -5.88
CA VAL A 64 -2.98 -9.04 -4.93
C VAL A 64 -3.81 -8.14 -4.02
N ILE A 65 -5.01 -7.74 -4.46
CA ILE A 65 -5.95 -6.91 -3.71
C ILE A 65 -7.08 -7.72 -3.09
N GLU A 66 -7.01 -9.05 -3.00
CA GLU A 66 -8.06 -9.84 -2.36
C GLU A 66 -7.97 -9.78 -0.83
N GLU A 67 -9.07 -10.13 -0.18
CA GLU A 67 -9.15 -10.23 1.28
C GLU A 67 -8.25 -11.36 1.81
N THR A 68 -7.62 -11.14 2.97
CA THR A 68 -6.73 -12.13 3.59
C THR A 68 -6.96 -12.22 5.10
N ASN A 69 -6.50 -13.32 5.71
CA ASN A 69 -6.51 -13.45 7.17
C ASN A 69 -5.39 -12.66 7.86
N LYS A 70 -4.45 -12.12 7.10
CA LYS A 70 -3.35 -11.29 7.62
C LYS A 70 -3.77 -9.84 7.62
N LYS A 71 -3.38 -9.12 8.67
CA LYS A 71 -3.54 -7.66 8.73
C LYS A 71 -2.43 -7.02 7.94
N GLU A 72 -2.67 -6.77 6.66
CA GLU A 72 -1.69 -6.24 5.72
C GLU A 72 -2.19 -4.98 5.02
N ILE A 73 -1.27 -4.17 4.53
CA ILE A 73 -1.53 -3.03 3.65
C ILE A 73 -0.88 -3.32 2.30
N THR A 74 -1.62 -3.06 1.22
CA THR A 74 -1.13 -3.24 -0.16
C THR A 74 -1.16 -1.89 -0.87
N LEU A 75 0.01 -1.29 -1.13
CA LEU A 75 0.11 -0.05 -1.89
C LEU A 75 0.43 -0.35 -3.35
N ILE A 76 -0.35 0.20 -4.27
CA ILE A 76 -0.24 -0.08 -5.71
C ILE A 76 -0.03 1.21 -6.48
N THR A 77 0.93 1.18 -7.39
CA THR A 77 1.17 2.25 -8.37
C THR A 77 1.62 1.65 -9.70
N CYS A 78 1.64 2.44 -10.78
CA CYS A 78 2.26 2.01 -12.03
C CYS A 78 3.76 1.81 -11.80
N ASP A 79 4.38 0.78 -12.39
CA ASP A 79 5.83 0.56 -12.27
C ASP A 79 6.65 1.71 -12.89
N LYS A 80 6.05 2.43 -13.85
CA LYS A 80 6.65 3.58 -14.54
C LYS A 80 5.69 4.76 -14.59
N ALA A 81 6.25 5.97 -14.68
CA ALA A 81 5.51 7.23 -14.88
C ALA A 81 4.98 7.47 -16.32
N VAL A 82 4.79 6.39 -17.09
CA VAL A 82 4.28 6.39 -18.46
C VAL A 82 3.30 5.23 -18.62
N LYS A 83 2.63 5.11 -19.78
CA LYS A 83 1.76 3.96 -20.06
C LYS A 83 2.56 2.66 -19.91
N THR A 84 2.03 1.75 -19.12
CA THR A 84 2.68 0.51 -18.74
C THR A 84 1.66 -0.51 -18.24
N GLU A 85 1.93 -1.78 -18.47
CA GLU A 85 1.14 -2.92 -18.00
C GLU A 85 1.68 -3.46 -16.67
N GLY A 86 2.80 -2.91 -16.18
CA GLY A 86 3.37 -3.26 -14.88
C GLY A 86 2.75 -2.46 -13.72
N ARG A 87 2.67 -3.11 -12.56
CA ARG A 87 2.31 -2.45 -11.30
C ARG A 87 3.39 -2.71 -10.27
N LEU A 88 3.87 -1.64 -9.64
CA LEU A 88 4.67 -1.74 -8.43
C LEU A 88 3.70 -1.96 -7.26
N VAL A 89 3.91 -3.06 -6.55
CA VAL A 89 3.16 -3.40 -5.34
C VAL A 89 4.10 -3.42 -4.16
N VAL A 90 3.69 -2.75 -3.09
CA VAL A 90 4.37 -2.75 -1.81
C VAL A 90 3.41 -3.36 -0.80
N LYS A 91 3.86 -4.42 -0.11
CA LYS A 91 3.10 -5.02 1.00
C LYS A 91 3.76 -4.68 2.33
N GLY A 92 2.93 -4.50 3.36
CA GLY A 92 3.38 -4.38 4.74
C GLY A 92 2.42 -5.06 5.71
N GLU A 93 2.95 -5.59 6.80
CA GLU A 93 2.16 -6.23 7.86
C GLU A 93 1.94 -5.25 9.02
N LEU A 94 0.76 -5.27 9.63
CA LEU A 94 0.41 -4.40 10.75
C LEU A 94 1.30 -4.73 11.96
N VAL A 95 1.98 -3.73 12.50
CA VAL A 95 2.85 -3.87 13.68
C VAL A 95 2.20 -3.30 14.93
N ASP A 96 1.42 -2.22 14.82
CA ASP A 96 0.75 -1.60 15.96
C ASP A 96 -0.50 -0.81 15.53
N SER A 97 -1.41 -0.59 16.47
CA SER A 97 -2.53 0.33 16.31
C SER A 97 -2.95 0.94 17.64
N PHE A 98 -3.07 2.25 17.70
CA PHE A 98 -3.45 2.99 18.92
C PHE A 98 -4.38 4.15 18.60
N GLY A 99 -4.99 4.75 19.63
CA GLY A 99 -5.88 5.90 19.47
C GLY A 99 -5.13 7.11 18.89
N HIS A 100 -5.73 7.77 17.91
CA HIS A 100 -5.14 8.91 17.22
C HIS A 100 -4.95 10.09 18.18
N THR A 101 -3.78 10.73 18.14
CA THR A 101 -3.47 11.93 18.91
C THR A 101 -3.29 13.12 17.97
N ASN A 102 -4.04 14.20 18.22
CA ASN A 102 -3.92 15.47 17.49
C ASN A 102 -2.68 16.27 17.88
#